data_AF-A0A5Q6S3L6-F1
#
_entry.id   AF-A0A5Q6S3L6-F1
#
_cell.length_a   1.000
_cell.length_b   1.000
_cell.length_c   1.000
_cell.angle_alpha   90.00
_cell.angle_beta   90.00
_cell.angle_gamma   90.00
#
_symmetry.space_group_name_H-M   'P 1'
#
loop_
_entity.id
_entity.type
_entity.pdbx_description
1 polymer ?
#
loop_
_entity_poly.entity_id
_entity_poly.type
_entity_poly.pdbx_seq_one_letter_code
_entity_poly.pdbx_strand_id
1 'polypeptide(L)'
;MRTLSDRPFPDRHPVGAPLDVVPPCASMADVYDTLAEPLEDISRSSDSWDAWQAAHDRAVEACAGCPLLVQCLYRAVVDDDVAGYAACTSPQDRAEIRTRLGVTVTAPDIDRIAGVRSSGSPIDHEAILATRRAYPNDTFAQLAERLGCSLSTIKRHLREASTRPRPATKPRASRTTRPSVDEVLDVFDEVVGNAPICALTA
;
A
#
# COMPACT_ATOMS: atom_id res chain seq x y z
N MET A 1 42.72 16.48 16.47
CA MET A 1 43.02 17.06 15.15
C MET A 1 42.74 15.98 14.09
N ARG A 2 41.88 16.31 13.13
CA ARG A 2 41.49 15.59 11.89
C ARG A 2 40.50 14.41 12.00
N THR A 3 39.26 14.81 11.76
CA THR A 3 38.12 14.11 11.17
C THR A 3 38.45 13.51 9.79
N LEU A 4 37.90 12.32 9.50
CA LEU A 4 37.67 11.78 8.16
C LEU A 4 36.16 11.51 8.07
N SER A 5 35.33 12.55 7.92
CA SER A 5 34.74 12.95 6.63
C SER A 5 34.44 11.78 5.70
N ASP A 6 33.14 11.46 5.66
CA ASP A 6 32.33 11.44 4.46
C ASP A 6 33.00 10.84 3.21
N ARG A 7 32.71 9.56 2.99
CA ARG A 7 32.65 9.04 1.63
C ARG A 7 31.19 9.07 1.19
N PRO A 8 30.82 9.78 0.12
CA PRO A 8 29.48 9.72 -0.42
C PRO A 8 29.28 8.31 -0.99
N PHE A 9 28.21 7.64 -0.58
CA PHE A 9 27.75 6.38 -1.16
C PHE A 9 27.40 6.63 -2.64
N PRO A 10 28.08 6.01 -3.61
CA PRO A 10 27.74 6.17 -5.01
C PRO A 10 26.82 5.02 -5.45
N ASP A 11 25.64 4.87 -4.84
CA ASP A 11 24.62 3.94 -5.37
C ASP A 11 23.58 4.69 -6.18
N ARG A 12 24.06 5.27 -7.29
CA ARG A 12 23.22 5.39 -8.47
C ARG A 12 23.51 4.16 -9.31
N HIS A 13 22.79 3.07 -9.07
CA HIS A 13 22.65 2.05 -10.10
C HIS A 13 21.87 2.68 -11.26
N PRO A 14 22.47 2.87 -12.44
CA PRO A 14 21.67 3.15 -13.62
C PRO A 14 21.14 1.80 -14.08
N VAL A 15 19.98 1.38 -13.57
CA VAL A 15 19.19 0.36 -14.27
C VAL A 15 18.58 1.07 -15.48
N GLY A 16 19.43 1.32 -16.48
CA GLY A 16 19.02 1.83 -17.77
C GLY A 16 18.34 0.71 -18.54
N ALA A 17 17.07 0.49 -18.26
CA ALA A 17 16.21 -0.20 -19.21
C ALA A 17 15.97 0.75 -20.41
N PRO A 18 15.99 0.24 -21.65
CA PRO A 18 15.65 1.05 -22.82
C PRO A 18 14.22 1.60 -22.64
N LEU A 19 14.08 2.92 -22.79
CA LEU A 19 12.86 3.69 -22.50
C LEU A 19 11.67 3.38 -23.44
N ASP A 20 11.80 2.39 -24.32
CA ASP A 20 10.83 2.06 -25.37
C ASP A 20 10.19 0.66 -25.21
N VAL A 21 10.44 -0.04 -24.10
CA VAL A 21 9.81 -1.34 -23.84
C VAL A 21 8.42 -1.12 -23.24
N VAL A 22 7.38 -1.43 -24.02
CA VAL A 22 6.00 -1.47 -23.53
C VAL A 22 5.76 -2.83 -22.85
N PRO A 23 5.44 -2.86 -21.55
CA PRO A 23 5.18 -4.12 -20.86
C PRO A 23 3.86 -4.73 -21.36
N PRO A 24 3.75 -6.08 -21.42
CA PRO A 24 2.53 -6.75 -21.93
C PRO A 24 1.25 -6.34 -21.19
N CYS A 25 1.37 -6.04 -19.89
CA CYS A 25 0.26 -5.59 -19.07
C CYS A 25 -0.34 -4.24 -19.48
N ALA A 26 0.42 -3.37 -20.16
CA ALA A 26 -0.07 -2.06 -20.56
C ALA A 26 -1.21 -2.12 -21.58
N SER A 27 -1.37 -3.23 -22.30
CA SER A 27 -2.45 -3.46 -23.26
C SER A 27 -3.64 -4.26 -22.72
N MET A 28 -3.68 -4.59 -21.42
CA MET A 28 -4.70 -5.47 -20.83
C MET A 28 -5.57 -4.73 -19.80
N ALA A 29 -6.11 -3.56 -20.15
CA ALA A 29 -6.85 -2.73 -19.20
C ALA A 29 -8.04 -3.46 -18.55
N ASP A 30 -8.76 -4.28 -19.32
CA ASP A 30 -9.88 -5.12 -18.87
C ASP A 30 -9.51 -6.09 -17.74
N VAL A 31 -8.31 -6.67 -17.81
CA VAL A 31 -7.77 -7.56 -16.78
C VAL A 31 -7.55 -6.77 -15.48
N TYR A 32 -6.91 -5.60 -15.57
CA TYR A 32 -6.58 -4.79 -14.39
C TYR A 32 -7.79 -4.08 -13.79
N ASP A 33 -8.80 -3.72 -14.60
CA ASP A 33 -10.08 -3.21 -14.13
C ASP A 33 -10.79 -4.26 -13.26
N THR A 34 -10.81 -5.52 -13.71
CA THR A 34 -11.37 -6.65 -12.94
C THR A 34 -10.61 -6.87 -11.63
N LEU A 35 -9.28 -6.74 -11.65
CA LEU A 35 -8.44 -6.89 -10.44
C LEU A 35 -8.51 -5.70 -9.48
N ALA A 36 -9.01 -4.55 -9.93
CA ALA A 36 -9.18 -3.36 -9.09
C ALA A 36 -10.46 -3.41 -8.24
N GLU A 37 -11.41 -4.27 -8.59
CA GLU A 37 -12.65 -4.45 -7.83
C GLU A 37 -12.36 -5.00 -6.42
N PRO A 38 -13.02 -4.48 -5.37
CA PRO A 38 -12.84 -4.99 -4.00
C PRO A 38 -13.18 -6.47 -3.90
N LEU A 39 -12.27 -7.28 -3.38
CA LEU A 39 -12.45 -8.74 -3.27
C LEU A 39 -13.71 -9.14 -2.47
N GLU A 40 -14.14 -8.28 -1.54
CA GLU A 40 -15.38 -8.42 -0.75
C GLU A 40 -16.65 -8.40 -1.61
N ASP A 41 -16.64 -7.67 -2.73
CA ASP A 41 -17.76 -7.62 -3.67
C ASP A 41 -17.72 -8.81 -4.64
N ILE A 42 -16.50 -9.22 -5.03
CA ILE A 42 -16.25 -10.34 -5.94
C ILE A 42 -16.56 -11.70 -5.29
N SER A 43 -16.28 -11.89 -4.00
CA SER A 43 -16.54 -13.16 -3.31
C SER A 43 -18.02 -13.45 -3.06
N ARG A 44 -18.92 -12.54 -3.46
CA ARG A 44 -20.38 -12.66 -3.26
C ARG A 44 -21.05 -13.49 -4.35
N SER A 45 -20.38 -13.75 -5.47
CA SER A 45 -20.86 -14.64 -6.53
C SER A 45 -19.75 -15.52 -7.07
N SER A 46 -20.08 -16.77 -7.41
CA SER A 46 -19.11 -17.71 -8.00
C SER A 46 -18.59 -17.18 -9.34
N ASP A 47 -19.48 -16.63 -10.17
CA ASP A 47 -19.12 -16.13 -11.50
C ASP A 47 -18.14 -14.96 -11.45
N SER A 48 -18.29 -14.04 -10.47
CA SER A 48 -17.33 -12.94 -10.27
C SER A 48 -15.99 -13.44 -9.75
N TRP A 49 -16.00 -14.47 -8.89
CA TRP A 49 -14.77 -15.09 -8.41
C TRP A 49 -14.00 -15.79 -9.53
N ASP A 50 -14.68 -16.55 -10.38
CA ASP A 50 -14.09 -17.20 -11.56
C ASP A 50 -13.49 -16.16 -12.53
N ALA A 51 -14.21 -15.05 -12.77
CA ALA A 51 -13.72 -13.96 -13.60
C ALA A 51 -12.47 -13.29 -13.00
N TRP A 52 -12.44 -13.06 -11.69
CA TRP A 52 -11.28 -12.52 -11.00
C TRP A 52 -10.09 -13.47 -11.04
N GLN A 53 -10.31 -14.77 -10.83
CA GLN A 53 -9.26 -15.77 -10.91
C GLN A 53 -8.67 -15.84 -12.32
N ALA A 54 -9.51 -15.84 -13.36
CA ALA A 54 -9.07 -15.80 -14.74
C ALA A 54 -8.27 -14.52 -15.07
N ALA A 55 -8.71 -13.36 -14.56
CA ALA A 55 -7.97 -12.10 -14.70
C ALA A 55 -6.62 -12.16 -13.98
N HIS A 56 -6.59 -12.72 -12.77
CA HIS A 56 -5.36 -12.90 -12.00
C HIS A 56 -4.35 -13.78 -12.73
N ASP A 57 -4.78 -14.93 -13.24
CA ASP A 57 -3.91 -15.87 -13.98
C ASP A 57 -3.32 -15.21 -15.23
N ARG A 58 -4.12 -14.44 -15.97
CA ARG A 58 -3.63 -13.66 -17.14
C ARG A 58 -2.62 -12.59 -16.74
N ALA A 59 -2.82 -11.92 -15.61
CA ALA A 59 -1.88 -10.93 -15.10
C ALA A 59 -0.55 -11.57 -14.68
N VAL A 60 -0.59 -12.76 -14.06
CA VAL A 60 0.59 -13.56 -13.71
C VAL A 60 1.37 -13.95 -14.97
N GLU A 61 0.68 -14.49 -15.98
CA GLU A 61 1.31 -14.89 -17.25
C GLU A 61 2.02 -13.72 -17.93
N ALA A 62 1.37 -12.54 -17.96
CA ALA A 62 1.98 -11.34 -18.51
C ALA A 62 3.18 -10.85 -17.71
N CYS A 63 3.16 -11.00 -16.38
CA CYS A 63 4.30 -10.64 -15.53
C CYS A 63 5.47 -11.61 -15.73
N ALA A 64 5.21 -12.92 -15.82
CA ALA A 64 6.23 -13.96 -15.95
C ALA A 64 7.10 -13.79 -17.22
N GLY A 65 6.52 -13.30 -18.31
CA GLY A 65 7.24 -13.01 -19.55
C GLY A 65 7.79 -11.58 -19.66
N CYS A 66 7.56 -10.72 -18.67
CA CYS A 66 7.87 -9.30 -18.79
C CYS A 66 9.35 -9.01 -18.48
N PRO A 67 10.12 -8.41 -19.41
CA PRO A 67 11.53 -8.06 -19.17
C PRO A 67 11.70 -6.97 -18.11
N LEU A 68 10.63 -6.25 -17.76
CA LEU A 68 10.63 -5.19 -16.75
C LEU A 68 10.22 -5.68 -15.36
N LEU A 69 9.91 -6.98 -15.18
CA LEU A 69 9.35 -7.51 -13.94
C LEU A 69 10.17 -7.10 -12.69
N VAL A 70 11.48 -7.33 -12.73
CA VAL A 70 12.38 -7.03 -11.60
C VAL A 70 12.38 -5.54 -11.25
N GLN A 71 12.43 -4.67 -12.27
CA GLN A 71 12.41 -3.22 -12.05
C GLN A 71 11.04 -2.75 -11.55
N CYS A 72 9.95 -3.28 -12.11
CA CYS A 72 8.59 -2.99 -11.68
C CYS A 72 8.37 -3.40 -10.22
N LEU A 73 8.84 -4.59 -9.82
CA LEU A 73 8.72 -5.09 -8.45
C LEU A 73 9.48 -4.20 -7.48
N TYR A 74 10.76 -3.92 -7.79
CA TYR A 74 11.59 -3.08 -6.94
C TYR A 74 10.97 -1.69 -6.74
N ARG A 75 10.50 -1.05 -7.80
CA ARG A 75 9.83 0.25 -7.71
C ARG A 75 8.54 0.17 -6.90
N ALA A 76 7.69 -0.82 -7.18
CA ALA A 76 6.41 -0.97 -6.48
C ALA A 76 6.59 -1.29 -4.99
N VAL A 77 7.69 -1.92 -4.58
CA VAL A 77 7.97 -2.23 -3.17
C VAL A 77 8.69 -1.07 -2.48
N VAL A 78 9.69 -0.48 -3.13
CA VAL A 78 10.68 0.41 -2.50
C VAL A 78 10.45 1.89 -2.79
N ASP A 79 10.01 2.24 -4.01
CA ASP A 79 9.87 3.64 -4.44
C ASP A 79 8.44 4.16 -4.27
N ASP A 80 7.47 3.41 -4.78
CA ASP A 80 6.12 3.91 -5.04
C ASP A 80 5.04 3.04 -4.38
N ASP A 81 4.03 3.68 -3.79
CA ASP A 81 2.83 2.97 -3.36
C ASP A 81 1.82 2.89 -4.51
N VAL A 82 1.96 1.81 -5.28
CA VAL A 82 1.10 1.52 -6.43
C VAL A 82 -0.24 0.98 -5.92
N ALA A 83 -1.35 1.48 -6.46
CA ALA A 83 -2.68 0.92 -6.20
C ALA A 83 -2.94 -0.32 -7.09
N GLY A 84 -3.68 -1.31 -6.58
CA GLY A 84 -4.06 -2.49 -7.35
C GLY A 84 -2.93 -3.51 -7.58
N TYR A 85 -3.16 -4.42 -8.53
CA TYR A 85 -2.20 -5.48 -8.89
C TYR A 85 -1.07 -4.92 -9.76
N ALA A 86 0.18 -5.17 -9.40
CA ALA A 86 1.35 -4.70 -10.14
C ALA A 86 2.56 -5.60 -9.86
N ALA A 87 3.43 -5.78 -10.85
CA ALA A 87 4.67 -6.56 -10.72
C ALA A 87 4.46 -7.96 -10.11
N CYS A 88 3.41 -8.66 -10.56
CA CYS A 88 3.00 -9.97 -10.03
C CYS A 88 2.63 -9.98 -8.53
N THR A 89 2.23 -8.84 -7.97
CA THR A 89 1.89 -8.69 -6.54
C THR A 89 0.58 -7.92 -6.36
N SER A 90 -0.21 -8.32 -5.36
CA SER A 90 -1.31 -7.52 -4.82
C SER A 90 -0.79 -6.41 -3.89
N PRO A 91 -1.64 -5.42 -3.52
CA PRO A 91 -1.28 -4.45 -2.49
C PRO A 91 -0.94 -5.09 -1.13
N GLN A 92 -1.58 -6.21 -0.80
CA GLN A 92 -1.35 -6.95 0.44
C GLN A 92 0.03 -7.62 0.43
N ASP A 93 0.41 -8.25 -0.69
CA ASP A 93 1.73 -8.87 -0.85
C ASP A 93 2.83 -7.80 -0.70
N ARG A 94 2.67 -6.64 -1.35
CA ARG A 94 3.64 -5.54 -1.21
C ARG A 94 3.73 -5.01 0.22
N ALA A 95 2.61 -4.91 0.92
CA ALA A 95 2.62 -4.50 2.33
C ALA A 95 3.38 -5.50 3.22
N GLU A 96 3.23 -6.79 2.95
CA GLU A 96 3.95 -7.86 3.65
C GLU A 96 5.45 -7.83 3.31
N ILE A 97 5.82 -7.73 2.03
CA ILE A 97 7.21 -7.60 1.57
C ILE A 97 7.86 -6.39 2.25
N ARG A 98 7.20 -5.22 2.24
CA ARG A 98 7.68 -4.00 2.91
C ARG A 98 7.85 -4.19 4.41
N THR A 99 6.93 -4.89 5.07
CA THR A 99 7.00 -5.17 6.51
C THR A 99 8.21 -6.04 6.85
N ARG A 100 8.44 -7.12 6.09
CA ARG A 100 9.60 -8.01 6.25
C ARG A 100 10.91 -7.29 5.99
N LEU A 101 10.94 -6.48 4.94
CA LEU A 101 12.09 -5.64 4.60
C LEU A 101 12.22 -4.40 5.49
N GLY A 102 11.25 -4.04 6.34
CA GLY A 102 11.32 -2.81 7.13
C GLY A 102 11.37 -1.53 6.27
N VAL A 103 10.71 -1.55 5.11
CA VAL A 103 10.57 -0.44 4.17
C VAL A 103 9.27 0.31 4.47
N THR A 104 9.34 1.63 4.47
CA THR A 104 8.16 2.50 4.58
C THR A 104 8.04 3.32 3.31
N VAL A 105 6.90 3.20 2.63
CA VAL A 105 6.54 4.01 1.46
C VAL A 105 5.34 4.86 1.83
N THR A 106 5.40 6.15 1.51
CA THR A 106 4.29 7.08 1.75
C THR A 106 3.28 6.94 0.61
N ALA A 107 2.03 6.66 0.95
CA ALA A 107 0.94 6.65 -0.03
C ALA A 107 0.78 8.04 -0.68
N PRO A 108 0.42 8.12 -1.97
CA PRO A 108 0.15 9.40 -2.61
C PRO A 108 -0.98 10.14 -1.89
N ASP A 109 -0.76 11.42 -1.58
CA ASP A 109 -1.78 12.30 -1.05
C ASP A 109 -2.74 12.70 -2.18
N ILE A 110 -3.74 11.86 -2.42
CA ILE A 110 -4.72 12.04 -3.50
C ILE A 110 -5.49 13.36 -3.35
N ASP A 111 -5.76 13.80 -2.12
CA ASP A 111 -6.47 15.05 -1.84
C ASP A 111 -5.63 16.27 -2.27
N ARG A 112 -4.32 16.23 -1.99
CA ARG A 112 -3.38 17.25 -2.47
C ARG A 112 -3.26 17.25 -3.99
N ILE A 113 -3.24 16.07 -4.63
CA ILE A 113 -3.13 15.93 -6.09
C ILE A 113 -4.40 16.45 -6.78
N ALA A 114 -5.58 16.17 -6.22
CA ALA A 114 -6.87 16.62 -6.74
C ALA A 114 -7.12 18.13 -6.55
N GLY A 115 -6.16 18.87 -5.98
CA GLY A 115 -6.30 20.31 -5.71
C GLY A 115 -7.38 20.62 -4.67
N VAL A 116 -7.82 19.61 -3.92
CA VAL A 116 -8.77 19.78 -2.81
C VAL A 116 -8.03 20.54 -1.73
N ARG A 117 -8.22 21.86 -1.73
CA ARG A 117 -7.88 22.69 -0.57
C ARG A 117 -8.89 22.34 0.50
N SER A 118 -8.55 21.39 1.36
CA SER A 118 -9.26 21.18 2.62
C SER A 118 -9.29 22.53 3.33
N SER A 119 -10.42 23.24 3.26
CA SER A 119 -10.62 24.60 3.76
C SER A 119 -10.84 24.59 5.28
N GLY A 120 -9.93 23.91 5.96
CA GLY A 120 -9.91 23.61 7.37
C GLY A 120 -8.77 22.62 7.54
N SER A 121 -7.84 22.91 8.46
CA SER A 121 -6.77 21.98 8.81
C SER A 121 -7.38 20.59 8.99
N PRO A 122 -6.88 19.53 8.31
CA PRO A 122 -7.35 18.18 8.56
C PRO A 122 -7.23 17.94 10.06
N ILE A 123 -8.38 17.73 10.72
CA ILE A 123 -8.34 17.40 12.14
C ILE A 123 -7.80 16.00 12.22
N ASP A 124 -6.60 15.89 12.79
CA ASP A 124 -5.92 14.61 12.93
C ASP A 124 -6.78 13.62 13.73
N HIS A 125 -6.86 12.39 13.24
CA HIS A 125 -7.55 11.28 13.89
C HIS A 125 -7.03 11.08 15.33
N GLU A 126 -5.73 11.29 15.57
CA GLU A 126 -5.18 11.19 16.93
C GLU A 126 -5.63 12.35 17.83
N ALA A 127 -5.85 13.54 17.28
CA ALA A 127 -6.39 14.67 18.03
C ALA A 127 -7.84 14.42 18.50
N ILE A 128 -8.65 13.73 17.68
CA ILE A 128 -10.01 13.32 18.05
C ILE A 128 -9.97 12.31 19.19
N LEU A 129 -9.10 11.30 19.11
CA LEU A 129 -8.95 10.29 20.15
C LEU A 129 -8.36 10.84 21.45
N ALA A 130 -7.36 11.72 21.37
CA ALA A 130 -6.79 12.41 22.53
C ALA A 130 -7.86 13.24 23.25
N THR A 131 -8.68 13.97 22.49
CA THR A 131 -9.80 14.75 23.05
C THR A 131 -10.86 13.84 23.68
N ARG A 132 -11.19 12.70 23.05
CA ARG A 132 -12.13 11.73 23.63
C ARG A 132 -11.61 11.11 24.94
N ARG A 133 -10.30 10.86 25.05
CA ARG A 133 -9.66 10.37 26.27
C ARG A 133 -9.65 11.42 27.38
N ALA A 134 -9.36 12.67 27.03
CA ALA A 134 -9.33 13.78 27.99
C ALA A 134 -10.73 14.17 28.50
N TYR A 135 -11.78 13.90 27.71
CA TYR A 135 -13.17 14.28 28.03
C TYR A 135 -14.13 13.11 27.73
N PRO A 136 -14.11 12.06 28.55
CA PRO A 136 -14.88 10.83 28.30
C PRO A 136 -16.40 11.02 28.36
N ASN A 137 -16.86 12.05 29.09
CA ASN A 137 -18.28 12.35 29.29
C ASN A 137 -18.87 13.33 28.26
N ASP A 138 -18.05 13.94 27.41
CA ASP A 138 -18.52 14.86 26.38
C ASP A 138 -19.35 14.10 25.32
N THR A 139 -20.42 14.73 24.84
CA THR A 139 -21.17 14.25 23.67
C THR A 139 -20.38 14.49 22.38
N PHE A 140 -20.71 13.79 21.30
CA PHE A 140 -20.06 14.03 20.00
C PHE A 140 -20.22 15.47 19.51
N ALA A 141 -21.32 16.15 19.87
CA ALA A 141 -21.55 17.55 19.52
C ALA A 141 -20.58 18.47 20.25
N GLN A 142 -20.37 18.22 21.55
CA GLN A 142 -19.40 18.98 22.35
C GLN A 142 -17.97 18.72 21.89
N LEU A 143 -17.62 17.49 21.51
CA LEU A 143 -16.31 17.20 20.92
C LEU A 143 -16.10 17.93 19.57
N ALA A 144 -17.15 18.05 18.76
CA ALA A 144 -17.12 18.69 17.45
C ALA A 144 -16.91 20.20 17.57
N GLU A 145 -17.62 20.83 18.51
CA GLU A 145 -17.46 22.24 18.86
C GLU A 145 -16.04 22.54 19.36
N ARG A 146 -15.48 21.66 20.20
CA ARG A 146 -14.14 21.85 20.79
C ARG A 146 -13.01 21.67 19.80
N LEU A 147 -13.22 20.86 18.76
CA LEU A 147 -12.26 20.65 17.69
C LEU A 147 -12.52 21.59 16.49
N GLY A 148 -13.65 22.28 16.44
CA GLY A 148 -14.03 23.13 15.31
C GLY A 148 -14.37 22.34 14.05
N CYS A 149 -14.88 21.11 14.18
CA CYS A 149 -15.31 20.27 13.07
C CYS A 149 -16.79 19.92 13.12
N SER A 150 -17.26 19.20 12.10
CA SER A 150 -18.63 18.72 12.04
C SER A 150 -18.81 17.41 12.82
N LEU A 151 -20.05 17.17 13.24
CA LEU A 151 -20.48 15.91 13.85
C LEU A 151 -20.20 14.69 12.98
N SER A 152 -20.30 14.83 11.64
CA SER A 152 -20.04 13.73 10.71
C SER A 152 -18.56 13.36 10.67
N THR A 153 -17.65 14.34 10.75
CA THR A 153 -16.20 14.11 10.87
C THR A 153 -15.88 13.30 12.13
N ILE A 154 -16.44 13.68 13.28
CA ILE A 154 -16.22 12.93 14.54
C ILE A 154 -16.77 11.51 14.46
N LYS A 155 -18.02 11.33 14.01
CA LYS A 155 -18.64 10.01 13.92
C LYS A 155 -17.89 9.10 12.96
N ARG A 156 -17.43 9.63 11.82
CA ARG A 156 -16.63 8.90 10.85
C ARG A 156 -15.34 8.39 11.49
N HIS A 157 -14.55 9.26 12.11
CA HIS A 157 -13.28 8.87 12.72
C HIS A 157 -13.43 7.93 13.92
N LEU A 158 -14.46 8.11 14.75
CA LEU A 158 -14.72 7.18 15.86
C LEU A 158 -15.23 5.82 15.38
N ARG A 159 -16.00 5.79 14.28
CA ARG A 159 -16.39 4.53 13.64
C ARG A 159 -15.18 3.83 13.06
N GLU A 160 -14.34 4.54 12.30
CA GLU A 160 -13.07 4.04 11.77
C GLU A 160 -12.18 3.47 12.89
N ALA A 161 -12.06 4.15 14.04
CA ALA A 161 -11.31 3.67 15.20
C ALA A 161 -11.91 2.41 15.84
N SER A 162 -13.22 2.20 15.74
CA SER A 162 -13.91 1.00 16.27
C SER A 162 -13.82 -0.21 15.35
N THR A 163 -13.73 0.01 14.03
CA THR A 163 -13.62 -1.04 13.02
C THR A 163 -12.18 -1.36 12.63
N ARG A 164 -11.22 -0.50 12.97
CA ARG A 164 -9.80 -0.75 12.67
C ARG A 164 -9.26 -1.87 13.59
N PRO A 165 -8.67 -2.94 13.03
CA PRO A 165 -7.93 -3.91 13.83
C PRO A 165 -6.88 -3.18 14.68
N ARG A 166 -6.79 -3.53 15.97
CA ARG A 166 -5.81 -2.96 16.92
C ARG A 166 -4.42 -3.05 16.25
N PRO A 167 -3.68 -1.93 16.08
CA PRO A 167 -2.38 -2.01 15.41
C PRO A 167 -1.52 -2.98 16.20
N ALA A 168 -1.04 -4.02 15.50
CA ALA A 168 -0.07 -4.93 16.05
C ALA A 168 1.13 -4.11 16.55
N THR A 169 1.57 -4.44 17.77
CA THR A 169 2.86 -4.14 18.41
C THR A 169 3.86 -3.29 17.63
N LYS A 170 4.30 -2.17 18.25
CA LYS A 170 5.48 -1.32 17.99
C LYS A 170 5.93 -1.21 16.51
N PRO A 171 6.00 0.01 15.91
CA PRO A 171 6.58 0.16 14.58
C PRO A 171 7.97 -0.49 14.57
N ARG A 172 8.15 -1.52 13.75
CA ARG A 172 9.46 -2.10 13.48
C ARG A 172 10.31 -0.94 12.97
N ALA A 173 11.49 -0.72 13.56
CA ALA A 173 12.36 0.38 13.18
C ALA A 173 12.56 0.34 11.66
N SER A 174 12.17 1.41 10.96
CA SER A 174 12.38 1.50 9.52
C SER A 174 13.87 1.38 9.26
N ARG A 175 14.25 0.55 8.28
CA ARG A 175 15.66 0.40 7.93
C ARG A 175 16.27 1.74 7.53
N THR A 176 17.51 1.96 7.91
CA THR A 176 18.30 3.14 7.49
C THR A 176 18.88 2.99 6.10
N THR A 177 19.00 1.75 5.61
CA THR A 177 19.61 1.41 4.32
C THR A 177 18.57 0.80 3.40
N ARG A 178 18.53 1.31 2.16
CA ARG A 178 17.66 0.83 1.10
C ARG A 178 17.96 -0.64 0.79
N PRO A 179 16.95 -1.52 0.66
CA PRO A 179 17.18 -2.92 0.32
C PRO A 179 17.76 -3.04 -1.09
N SER A 180 18.58 -4.06 -1.28
CA SER A 180 19.08 -4.48 -2.59
C SER A 180 17.97 -5.16 -3.42
N VAL A 181 18.19 -5.29 -4.72
CA VAL A 181 17.26 -6.00 -5.62
C VAL A 181 17.14 -7.47 -5.21
N ASP A 182 18.26 -8.12 -4.89
CA ASP A 182 18.27 -9.54 -4.48
C ASP A 182 17.47 -9.76 -3.19
N GLU A 183 17.64 -8.89 -2.17
CA GLU A 183 16.82 -8.95 -0.94
C GLU A 183 15.30 -8.81 -1.23
N VAL A 184 14.92 -7.99 -2.21
CA VAL A 184 13.51 -7.84 -2.60
C VAL A 184 12.99 -9.10 -3.29
N LEU A 185 13.79 -9.71 -4.17
CA LEU A 185 13.42 -10.94 -4.87
C LEU A 185 13.29 -12.13 -3.92
N ASP A 186 14.21 -12.29 -2.98
CA ASP A 186 14.16 -13.35 -1.97
C ASP A 186 12.86 -13.27 -1.16
N VAL A 187 12.52 -12.08 -0.66
CA VAL A 187 11.28 -11.88 0.12
C VAL A 187 10.04 -12.00 -0.76
N PHE A 188 10.10 -11.58 -2.02
CA PHE A 188 9.01 -11.77 -2.97
C PHE A 188 8.68 -13.26 -3.17
N ASP A 189 9.69 -14.10 -3.39
CA ASP A 189 9.51 -15.54 -3.55
C ASP A 189 8.91 -16.17 -2.28
N GLU A 190 9.32 -15.71 -1.09
CA GLU A 190 8.73 -16.16 0.18
C GLU A 190 7.29 -15.70 0.41
N VAL A 191 6.88 -14.54 -0.12
CA VAL A 191 5.53 -14.01 0.09
C VAL A 191 4.57 -14.60 -0.93
N VAL A 192 4.97 -14.59 -2.20
CA VAL A 192 4.13 -15.05 -3.32
C VAL A 192 4.19 -16.57 -3.45
N GLY A 193 5.36 -17.20 -3.29
CA GLY A 193 5.49 -18.66 -3.30
C GLY A 193 4.85 -19.35 -2.10
N ASN A 194 4.60 -18.61 -1.02
CA ASN A 194 3.94 -19.09 0.19
C ASN A 194 2.52 -18.54 0.33
N ALA A 195 2.00 -17.84 -0.70
CA ALA A 195 0.61 -17.45 -0.77
C ALA A 195 -0.24 -18.72 -0.78
N PRO A 196 -1.13 -18.93 0.20
CA PRO A 196 -1.95 -20.11 0.22
C PRO A 196 -2.90 -20.07 -0.97
N ILE A 197 -2.64 -20.94 -1.95
CA ILE A 197 -3.64 -21.42 -2.91
C ILE A 197 -4.82 -22.11 -2.16
N CYS A 198 -4.71 -22.33 -0.85
CA CYS A 198 -5.70 -22.98 0.00
C CYS A 198 -6.35 -22.02 1.02
N ALA A 199 -7.38 -21.27 0.62
CA ALA A 199 -8.37 -20.73 1.56
C ALA A 199 -9.81 -20.72 1.00
N LEU A 200 -10.15 -21.57 0.02
CA LEU A 200 -11.49 -21.66 -0.58
C LEU A 200 -12.03 -23.09 -0.68
N THR A 201 -11.79 -23.91 0.34
CA THR A 201 -12.63 -25.08 0.60
C THR A 201 -13.17 -25.00 2.03
N ALA A 202 -14.30 -24.31 2.18
CA ALA A 202 -15.27 -24.53 3.26
C ALA A 202 -16.65 -24.08 2.78
#